data_AF-A0A0C9Y945-F1
#
_entry.id   AF-A0A0C9Y945-F1
#
_cell.length_a   1.000
_cell.length_b   1.000
_cell.length_c   1.000
_cell.angle_alpha   90.00
_cell.angle_beta   90.00
_cell.angle_gamma   90.00
#
_symmetry.space_group_name_H-M   'P 1'
#
loop_
_entity.id
_entity.type
_entity.pdbx_description
1 polymer ?
#
loop_
_entity_poly.entity_id
_entity_poly.type
_entity_poly.pdbx_seq_one_letter_code
_entity_poly.pdbx_strand_id
1 'polypeptide(L)'
;MECPQICQLILYLHRDLWDTDIPHHTKTCELILQHWREHFMQLRVELKIGHFTMDNATNNDTAMAILQEEHKFDIDPVACRICCFLHIINICVQHLINGYKCADFSGLLRTWGNPPRVLHKKEYITAVQEDPIQPFDASTNLVLEKLEQMHWEVLQDLKFALQAPATAHHTMTSEHIPLLSGALPTYETFLEQWKRISMSSVNPQFGPLLKEGLAHREQYHKQMHANKAYVFGMFAHPSIHFSWVEHKWCNEISSVKASILELVSTHLSKFIVYANHYLFADARILHEVC
;
A
#
# COMPACT_ATOMS: atom_id res chain seq x y z
N MET A 1 -25.52 22.77 -5.02
CA MET A 1 -26.34 21.59 -5.35
C MET A 1 -27.42 22.04 -6.32
N GLU A 2 -27.49 21.48 -7.53
CA GLU A 2 -28.47 21.91 -8.54
C GLU A 2 -29.63 20.92 -8.72
N CYS A 3 -29.68 19.85 -7.91
CA CYS A 3 -30.76 18.87 -7.95
C CYS A 3 -31.98 19.37 -7.16
N PRO A 4 -33.11 19.74 -7.81
CA PRO A 4 -34.26 20.31 -7.13
C PRO A 4 -34.88 19.35 -6.10
N GLN A 5 -34.79 18.04 -6.36
CA GLN A 5 -35.29 16.99 -5.46
C GLN A 5 -34.52 16.95 -4.14
N ILE A 6 -33.20 17.17 -4.19
CA ILE A 6 -32.36 17.23 -2.98
C ILE A 6 -32.64 18.52 -2.21
N CYS A 7 -32.78 19.67 -2.88
CA CYS A 7 -33.14 20.92 -2.21
C CYS A 7 -34.50 20.81 -1.50
N GLN A 8 -35.52 20.26 -2.18
CA GLN A 8 -36.84 20.02 -1.58
C GLN A 8 -36.78 19.07 -0.38
N LEU A 9 -35.97 18.01 -0.45
CA LEU A 9 -35.77 17.09 0.66
C LEU A 9 -35.12 17.78 1.87
N ILE A 10 -34.11 18.63 1.65
CA ILE A 10 -33.44 19.40 2.71
C ILE A 10 -34.44 20.35 3.39
N LEU A 11 -35.23 21.11 2.62
CA LEU A 11 -36.26 22.02 3.14
C LEU A 11 -37.39 21.27 3.87
N TYR A 12 -37.71 20.05 3.42
CA TYR A 12 -38.68 19.20 4.10
C TYR A 12 -38.18 18.71 5.48
N LEU A 13 -36.90 18.32 5.56
CA LEU A 13 -36.28 17.82 6.78
C LEU A 13 -35.95 18.93 7.79
N HIS A 14 -35.67 20.16 7.31
CA HIS A 14 -35.32 21.31 8.14
C HIS A 14 -36.27 22.49 7.87
N ARG A 15 -37.35 22.56 8.65
CA ARG A 15 -38.41 23.57 8.50
C ARG A 15 -37.97 25.01 8.78
N ASP A 16 -36.80 25.18 9.39
CA ASP A 16 -36.23 26.50 9.72
C ASP A 16 -35.36 27.06 8.58
N LEU A 17 -35.09 26.26 7.53
CA LEU A 17 -34.32 26.68 6.36
C LEU A 17 -35.23 27.17 5.24
N TRP A 18 -34.77 28.20 4.54
CA TRP A 18 -35.40 28.78 3.36
C TRP A 18 -34.58 28.41 2.12
N ASP A 19 -35.18 28.47 0.93
CA ASP A 19 -34.48 28.15 -0.32
C ASP A 19 -33.23 29.04 -0.53
N THR A 20 -33.27 30.29 -0.06
CA THR A 20 -32.15 31.23 -0.05
C THR A 20 -30.99 30.81 0.86
N ASP A 21 -31.24 29.95 1.84
CA ASP A 21 -30.21 29.45 2.76
C ASP A 21 -29.45 28.25 2.16
N ILE A 22 -29.95 27.66 1.08
CA ILE A 22 -29.27 26.58 0.37
C ILE A 22 -28.28 27.20 -0.62
N PRO A 23 -26.95 27.10 -0.39
CA PRO A 23 -25.98 27.72 -1.26
C PRO A 23 -26.02 27.11 -2.67
N HIS A 24 -26.02 27.98 -3.69
CA HIS A 24 -25.82 27.58 -5.07
C HIS A 24 -24.51 26.80 -5.22
N HIS A 25 -24.41 25.90 -6.21
CA HIS A 25 -23.19 25.09 -6.43
C HIS A 25 -21.91 25.92 -6.43
N THR A 26 -21.90 27.06 -7.13
CA THR A 26 -20.79 28.02 -7.13
C THR A 26 -20.38 28.44 -5.72
N LYS A 27 -21.37 28.80 -4.88
CA LYS A 27 -21.11 29.23 -3.52
C LYS A 27 -20.64 28.10 -2.63
N THR A 28 -21.21 26.90 -2.80
CA THR A 28 -20.73 25.68 -2.14
C THR A 28 -19.27 25.40 -2.50
N CYS A 29 -18.90 25.46 -3.79
CA CYS A 29 -17.52 25.27 -4.23
C CYS A 29 -16.57 26.32 -3.64
N GLU A 30 -16.95 27.59 -3.65
CA GLU A 30 -16.16 28.66 -3.02
C GLU A 30 -15.92 28.38 -1.54
N LEU A 31 -16.96 28.02 -0.79
CA LEU A 31 -16.87 27.74 0.64
C LEU A 31 -16.01 26.50 0.92
N ILE A 32 -16.17 25.42 0.14
CA ILE A 32 -15.32 24.22 0.25
C ILE A 32 -13.85 24.58 0.00
N LEU A 33 -13.57 25.31 -1.08
CA LEU A 33 -12.20 25.71 -1.42
C LEU A 33 -11.61 26.63 -0.35
N GLN A 34 -12.41 27.57 0.19
CA GLN A 34 -11.97 28.43 1.27
C GLN A 34 -11.66 27.61 2.53
N HIS A 35 -12.56 26.74 2.96
CA HIS A 35 -12.38 25.93 4.16
C HIS A 35 -11.19 24.96 4.00
N TRP A 36 -11.04 24.37 2.81
CA TRP A 36 -9.86 23.57 2.48
C TRP A 36 -8.57 24.39 2.55
N ARG A 37 -8.54 25.63 2.01
CA ARG A 37 -7.36 26.50 2.11
C ARG A 37 -7.01 26.84 3.55
N GLU A 38 -8.01 27.18 4.37
CA GLU A 38 -7.83 27.49 5.80
C GLU A 38 -7.26 26.27 6.55
N HIS A 39 -7.88 25.10 6.37
CA HIS A 39 -7.41 23.86 6.97
C HIS A 39 -6.02 23.46 6.47
N PHE A 40 -5.75 23.62 5.18
CA PHE A 40 -4.46 23.33 4.58
C PHE A 40 -3.35 24.24 5.11
N MET A 41 -3.65 25.52 5.39
CA MET A 41 -2.67 26.43 6.00
C MET A 41 -2.33 26.03 7.44
N GLN A 42 -3.30 25.52 8.21
CA GLN A 42 -3.04 24.93 9.53
C GLN A 42 -2.18 23.67 9.41
N LEU A 43 -2.60 22.72 8.57
CA LEU A 43 -1.85 21.50 8.28
C LEU A 43 -0.42 21.82 7.82
N ARG A 44 -0.22 22.86 7.00
CA ARG A 44 1.13 23.24 6.55
C ARG A 44 2.04 23.70 7.70
N VAL A 45 1.49 24.32 8.74
CA VAL A 45 2.27 24.68 9.93
C VAL A 45 2.65 23.44 10.73
N GLU A 46 1.73 22.47 10.82
CA GLU A 46 1.94 21.19 11.51
C GLU A 46 2.88 20.25 10.75
N LEU A 47 2.74 20.18 9.42
CA LEU A 47 3.42 19.27 8.49
C LEU A 47 4.72 19.86 7.93
N LYS A 48 5.32 20.90 8.56
CA LYS A 48 6.58 21.53 8.11
C LYS A 48 7.74 20.54 7.91
N ILE A 49 7.59 19.30 8.38
CA ILE A 49 8.47 18.17 8.15
C ILE A 49 7.56 16.96 7.98
N GLY A 50 7.56 16.29 6.83
CA GLY A 50 6.62 15.20 6.61
C GLY A 50 6.97 14.29 5.45
N HIS A 51 6.68 13.01 5.64
CA HIS A 51 6.61 12.04 4.56
C HIS A 51 5.13 11.84 4.19
N PHE A 52 4.82 11.76 2.89
CA PHE A 52 3.48 11.57 2.39
C PHE A 52 3.32 10.14 1.89
N THR A 53 2.36 9.41 2.46
CA THR A 53 1.99 8.10 1.91
C THR A 53 0.92 8.28 0.85
N MET A 54 1.20 7.83 -0.37
CA MET A 54 0.28 7.97 -1.52
C MET A 54 0.19 6.65 -2.28
N ASP A 55 -0.88 6.43 -3.05
CA ASP A 55 -0.92 5.29 -3.95
C ASP A 55 0.20 5.37 -5.02
N ASN A 56 0.41 4.28 -5.75
CA ASN A 56 1.54 4.19 -6.68
C ASN A 56 1.20 4.65 -8.09
N ALA A 57 0.12 5.42 -8.26
CA ALA A 57 -0.14 6.07 -9.53
C ALA A 57 0.97 7.08 -9.86
N THR A 58 1.30 7.19 -11.16
CA THR A 58 2.39 8.05 -11.65
C THR A 58 2.07 9.54 -11.53
N ASN A 59 0.79 9.91 -11.51
CA ASN A 59 0.37 11.30 -11.28
C ASN A 59 0.72 11.80 -9.85
N ASN A 60 0.98 10.91 -8.90
CA ASN A 60 1.45 11.31 -7.56
C ASN A 60 2.89 11.82 -7.57
N ASP A 61 3.71 11.45 -8.55
CA ASP A 61 5.03 12.09 -8.74
C ASP A 61 4.87 13.57 -9.08
N THR A 62 3.94 13.89 -10.00
CA THR A 62 3.57 15.27 -10.33
C THR A 62 2.96 15.98 -9.12
N ALA A 63 2.09 15.31 -8.36
CA ALA A 63 1.49 15.89 -7.16
C ALA A 63 2.54 16.28 -6.11
N MET A 64 3.56 15.45 -5.88
CA MET A 64 4.66 15.77 -4.96
C MET A 64 5.48 16.99 -5.42
N ALA A 65 5.72 17.12 -6.73
CA ALA A 65 6.39 18.31 -7.28
C ALA A 65 5.56 19.59 -7.09
N ILE A 66 4.24 19.53 -7.34
CA ILE A 66 3.32 20.65 -7.10
C ILE A 66 3.30 21.03 -5.61
N LEU A 67 3.26 20.04 -4.72
CA LEU A 67 3.33 20.27 -3.27
C LEU A 67 4.60 21.00 -2.85
N GLN A 68 5.74 20.64 -3.44
CA GLN A 68 7.01 21.31 -3.18
C GLN A 68 6.99 22.77 -3.68
N GLU A 69 6.59 22.99 -4.94
CA GLU A 69 6.69 24.29 -5.62
C GLU A 69 5.62 25.30 -5.16
N GLU A 70 4.34 24.94 -5.24
CA GLU A 70 3.24 25.87 -4.99
C GLU A 70 3.04 26.16 -3.50
N HIS A 71 3.29 25.15 -2.67
CA HIS A 71 3.01 25.24 -1.24
C HIS A 71 4.26 25.49 -0.38
N LYS A 72 5.44 25.61 -1.02
CA LYS A 72 6.73 25.94 -0.40
C LYS A 72 7.05 25.03 0.79
N PHE A 73 6.76 23.74 0.67
CA PHE A 73 7.21 22.74 1.63
C PHE A 73 8.71 22.52 1.46
N ASP A 74 9.46 22.49 2.57
CA ASP A 74 10.87 22.08 2.57
C ASP A 74 10.96 20.55 2.55
N ILE A 75 10.52 19.96 1.44
CA ILE A 75 10.50 18.51 1.20
C ILE A 75 11.27 18.17 -0.07
N ASP A 76 11.83 16.96 -0.08
CA ASP A 76 12.30 16.31 -1.30
C ASP A 76 11.12 15.50 -1.86
N PRO A 77 10.61 15.78 -3.07
CA PRO A 77 9.41 15.16 -3.62
C PRO A 77 9.57 13.65 -3.83
N VAL A 78 10.81 13.16 -3.95
CA VAL A 78 11.13 11.74 -4.10
C VAL A 78 11.36 11.10 -2.72
N ALA A 79 12.24 11.67 -1.90
CA ALA A 79 12.60 11.07 -0.62
C ALA A 79 11.45 11.12 0.40
N CYS A 80 10.63 12.17 0.36
CA CYS A 80 9.47 12.33 1.24
C CYS A 80 8.23 11.60 0.74
N ARG A 81 8.24 10.97 -0.45
CA ARG A 81 7.12 10.14 -0.92
C ARG A 81 7.28 8.70 -0.44
N ILE A 82 6.26 8.20 0.27
CA ILE A 82 6.13 6.82 0.68
C ILE A 82 5.07 6.14 -0.19
N CYS A 83 5.47 5.10 -0.91
CA CYS A 83 4.54 4.26 -1.66
C CYS A 83 3.58 3.54 -0.71
N CYS A 84 2.28 3.56 -1.02
CA CYS A 84 1.27 2.85 -0.23
C CYS A 84 1.52 1.34 -0.29
N PHE A 85 1.85 0.75 0.86
CA PHE A 85 2.15 -0.67 0.98
C PHE A 85 0.99 -1.56 0.50
N LEU A 86 -0.24 -1.26 0.93
CA LEU A 86 -1.42 -2.04 0.53
C LEU A 86 -1.63 -2.00 -0.99
N HIS A 87 -1.34 -0.85 -1.61
CA HIS A 87 -1.43 -0.71 -3.06
C HIS A 87 -0.35 -1.55 -3.78
N ILE A 88 0.88 -1.64 -3.25
CA ILE A 88 1.92 -2.54 -3.78
C ILE A 88 1.44 -4.00 -3.74
N ILE A 89 0.92 -4.46 -2.60
CA ILE A 89 0.43 -5.83 -2.44
C ILE A 89 -0.72 -6.11 -3.41
N ASN A 90 -1.67 -5.18 -3.52
CA ASN A 90 -2.78 -5.28 -4.46
C ASN A 90 -2.30 -5.39 -5.91
N ILE A 91 -1.30 -4.60 -6.33
CA ILE A 91 -0.71 -4.71 -7.67
C ILE A 91 -0.14 -6.12 -7.90
N CYS A 92 0.66 -6.65 -6.97
CA CYS A 92 1.20 -8.00 -7.09
C CYS A 92 0.10 -9.07 -7.22
N VAL A 93 -0.98 -8.95 -6.45
CA VAL A 93 -2.14 -9.85 -6.52
C VAL A 93 -2.89 -9.70 -7.85
N GLN A 94 -3.12 -8.47 -8.32
CA GLN A 94 -3.78 -8.23 -9.60
C GLN A 94 -3.00 -8.85 -10.77
N HIS A 95 -1.67 -8.76 -10.77
CA HIS A 95 -0.86 -9.44 -11.80
C HIS A 95 -1.01 -10.97 -11.78
N LEU A 96 -1.09 -11.56 -10.58
CA LEU A 96 -1.37 -13.00 -10.44
C LEU A 96 -2.76 -13.33 -10.98
N ILE A 97 -3.81 -12.64 -10.52
CA ILE A 97 -5.21 -12.93 -10.87
C ILE A 97 -5.51 -12.65 -12.36
N ASN A 98 -4.87 -11.65 -12.95
CA ASN A 98 -5.06 -11.36 -14.37
C ASN A 98 -4.23 -12.30 -15.27
N GLY A 99 -3.11 -12.81 -14.77
CA GLY A 99 -2.15 -13.61 -15.55
C GLY A 99 -2.34 -15.13 -15.46
N TYR A 100 -2.94 -15.66 -14.40
CA TYR A 100 -2.89 -17.11 -14.11
C TYR A 100 -3.51 -17.98 -15.21
N LYS A 101 -4.54 -17.49 -15.92
CA LYS A 101 -5.20 -18.20 -17.03
C LYS A 101 -4.28 -18.47 -18.22
N CYS A 102 -3.28 -17.62 -18.38
CA CYS A 102 -2.29 -17.69 -19.45
C CYS A 102 -0.96 -18.30 -18.96
N ALA A 103 -0.93 -18.87 -17.75
CA ALA A 103 0.30 -19.43 -17.19
C ALA A 103 0.83 -20.59 -18.04
N ASP A 104 2.14 -20.59 -18.28
CA ASP A 104 2.79 -21.62 -19.09
C ASP A 104 3.21 -22.82 -18.24
N PHE A 105 2.42 -23.90 -18.33
CA PHE A 105 2.69 -25.18 -17.68
C PHE A 105 3.48 -26.16 -18.56
N SER A 106 3.99 -25.75 -19.74
CA SER A 106 4.65 -26.64 -20.71
C SER A 106 5.83 -27.41 -20.10
N GLY A 107 6.60 -26.77 -19.22
CA GLY A 107 7.74 -27.36 -18.51
C GLY A 107 7.39 -28.39 -17.43
N LEU A 108 6.11 -28.60 -17.09
CA LEU A 108 5.70 -29.53 -16.03
C LEU A 108 5.51 -30.97 -16.55
N LEU A 109 5.69 -31.95 -15.66
CA LEU A 109 5.42 -33.37 -15.89
C LEU A 109 3.94 -33.62 -16.17
N ARG A 110 3.60 -34.81 -16.70
CA ARG A 110 2.20 -35.22 -16.99
C ARG A 110 1.32 -35.24 -15.74
N THR A 111 1.92 -35.54 -14.59
CA THR A 111 1.29 -35.51 -13.28
C THR A 111 2.26 -34.93 -12.26
N TRP A 112 1.73 -34.33 -11.19
CA TRP A 112 2.51 -33.86 -10.05
C TRP A 112 1.69 -33.94 -8.75
N GLY A 113 2.34 -33.70 -7.62
CA GLY A 113 1.77 -33.89 -6.29
C GLY A 113 2.05 -35.28 -5.72
N ASN A 114 1.76 -35.44 -4.44
CA ASN A 114 1.94 -36.69 -3.70
C ASN A 114 0.59 -37.21 -3.23
N PRO A 115 0.37 -38.53 -3.18
CA PRO A 115 -0.85 -39.11 -2.64
C PRO A 115 -1.22 -38.51 -1.27
N PRO A 116 -2.51 -38.20 -1.02
CA PRO A 116 -3.67 -38.50 -1.87
C PRO A 116 -3.93 -37.48 -2.99
N ARG A 117 -3.15 -36.39 -3.10
CA ARG A 117 -3.37 -35.29 -4.03
C ARG A 117 -2.43 -35.37 -5.23
N VAL A 118 -2.87 -36.02 -6.30
CA VAL A 118 -2.14 -36.11 -7.58
C VAL A 118 -2.93 -35.36 -8.65
N LEU A 119 -2.29 -34.38 -9.29
CA LEU A 119 -2.89 -33.52 -10.30
C LEU A 119 -2.45 -33.96 -11.70
N HIS A 120 -3.41 -34.03 -12.62
CA HIS A 120 -3.16 -34.35 -14.03
C HIS A 120 -3.01 -33.08 -14.86
N LYS A 121 -1.90 -32.96 -15.60
CA LYS A 121 -1.54 -31.74 -16.34
C LYS A 121 -2.64 -31.21 -17.24
N LYS A 122 -3.23 -32.10 -18.06
CA LYS A 122 -4.23 -31.71 -19.05
C LYS A 122 -5.48 -31.16 -18.38
N GLU A 123 -6.00 -31.88 -17.39
CA GLU A 123 -7.19 -31.49 -16.62
C GLU A 123 -6.95 -30.17 -15.88
N TYR A 124 -5.78 -30.01 -15.25
CA TYR A 124 -5.43 -28.79 -14.52
C TYR A 124 -5.37 -27.57 -15.44
N ILE A 125 -4.72 -27.69 -16.61
CA ILE A 125 -4.63 -26.60 -17.59
C ILE A 125 -6.02 -26.23 -18.09
N THR A 126 -6.86 -27.22 -18.40
CA THR A 126 -8.25 -26.98 -18.83
C THR A 126 -9.01 -26.21 -17.75
N ALA A 127 -8.98 -26.67 -16.50
CA ALA A 127 -9.65 -26.00 -15.38
C ALA A 127 -9.11 -24.57 -15.14
N VAL A 128 -7.80 -24.32 -15.31
CA VAL A 128 -7.22 -22.97 -15.22
C VAL A 128 -7.74 -22.06 -16.33
N GLN A 129 -7.86 -22.56 -17.56
CA GLN A 129 -8.32 -21.81 -18.73
C GLN A 129 -9.82 -21.52 -18.70
N GLU A 130 -10.61 -22.42 -18.09
CA GLU A 130 -12.05 -22.26 -17.87
C GLU A 130 -12.40 -21.20 -16.80
N ASP A 131 -11.38 -20.65 -16.12
CA ASP A 131 -11.51 -19.56 -15.15
C ASP A 131 -12.51 -19.88 -14.01
N PRO A 132 -12.08 -20.65 -12.98
CA PRO A 132 -12.98 -21.04 -11.90
C PRO A 132 -13.38 -19.86 -11.00
N ILE A 133 -12.83 -18.66 -11.22
CA ILE A 133 -13.22 -17.43 -10.51
C ILE A 133 -14.41 -16.75 -11.21
N GLN A 134 -14.49 -16.82 -12.55
CA GLN A 134 -15.52 -16.13 -13.34
C GLN A 134 -16.97 -16.35 -12.85
N PRO A 135 -17.40 -17.56 -12.46
CA PRO A 135 -18.77 -17.79 -11.98
C PRO A 135 -19.17 -16.95 -10.75
N PHE A 136 -18.20 -16.38 -10.04
CA PHE A 136 -18.40 -15.59 -8.83
C PHE A 136 -18.39 -14.07 -9.08
N ASP A 137 -18.00 -13.61 -10.27
CA ASP A 137 -17.86 -12.18 -10.61
C ASP A 137 -19.15 -11.58 -11.21
N ALA A 138 -19.99 -12.41 -11.83
CA ALA A 138 -21.23 -11.96 -12.46
C ALA A 138 -22.41 -11.97 -11.48
N SER A 139 -22.96 -10.80 -11.16
CA SER A 139 -24.18 -10.58 -10.35
C SER A 139 -25.48 -11.03 -11.04
N THR A 140 -25.43 -12.01 -11.94
CA THR A 140 -26.56 -12.53 -12.71
C THR A 140 -26.79 -14.00 -12.41
N ASN A 141 -27.94 -14.29 -11.80
CA ASN A 141 -28.62 -15.60 -11.70
C ASN A 141 -27.70 -16.83 -11.71
N LEU A 142 -27.29 -17.24 -10.50
CA LEU A 142 -26.58 -18.46 -10.15
C LEU A 142 -27.23 -19.72 -10.76
N VAL A 143 -26.95 -20.00 -12.03
CA VAL A 143 -26.72 -21.38 -12.42
C VAL A 143 -25.25 -21.61 -12.08
N LEU A 144 -24.98 -22.05 -10.85
CA LEU A 144 -23.72 -22.71 -10.53
C LEU A 144 -23.64 -23.93 -11.45
N GLU A 145 -23.10 -23.75 -12.66
CA GLU A 145 -22.54 -24.87 -13.38
C GLU A 145 -21.59 -25.55 -12.40
N LYS A 146 -21.87 -26.83 -12.14
CA LYS A 146 -21.30 -27.55 -11.02
C LYS A 146 -19.79 -27.64 -11.25
N LEU A 147 -19.01 -26.81 -10.56
CA LEU A 147 -17.56 -26.84 -10.59
C LEU A 147 -17.08 -28.29 -10.35
N GLU A 148 -16.35 -28.82 -11.32
CA GLU A 148 -15.77 -30.15 -11.23
C GLU A 148 -14.62 -30.20 -10.22
N GLN A 149 -14.18 -31.40 -9.83
CA GLN A 149 -13.12 -31.56 -8.83
C GLN A 149 -11.85 -30.77 -9.17
N MET A 150 -11.43 -30.75 -10.44
CA MET A 150 -10.20 -30.05 -10.84
C MET A 150 -10.33 -28.52 -10.73
N HIS A 151 -11.52 -27.96 -10.94
CA HIS A 151 -11.76 -26.53 -10.67
C HIS A 151 -11.54 -26.20 -9.20
N TRP A 152 -12.02 -27.06 -8.29
CA TRP A 152 -11.77 -26.90 -6.86
C TRP A 152 -10.28 -27.00 -6.52
N GLU A 153 -9.52 -27.89 -7.17
CA GLU A 153 -8.06 -27.97 -6.97
C GLU A 153 -7.35 -26.68 -7.37
N VAL A 154 -7.72 -26.08 -8.51
CA VAL A 154 -7.20 -24.78 -8.96
C VAL A 154 -7.55 -23.68 -7.96
N LEU A 155 -8.81 -23.62 -7.49
CA LEU A 155 -9.23 -22.65 -6.48
C LEU A 155 -8.48 -22.81 -5.15
N GLN A 156 -8.19 -24.03 -4.71
CA GLN A 156 -7.38 -24.25 -3.51
C GLN A 156 -5.94 -23.78 -3.71
N ASP A 157 -5.35 -24.01 -4.88
CA ASP A 157 -4.01 -23.50 -5.19
C ASP A 157 -3.98 -21.97 -5.24
N LEU A 158 -4.96 -21.33 -5.89
CA LEU A 158 -5.09 -19.88 -5.90
C LEU A 158 -5.27 -19.32 -4.48
N LYS A 159 -6.15 -19.91 -3.68
CA LYS A 159 -6.33 -19.56 -2.27
C LYS A 159 -5.00 -19.66 -1.51
N PHE A 160 -4.26 -20.74 -1.69
CA PHE A 160 -2.96 -20.94 -1.04
C PHE A 160 -1.93 -19.89 -1.49
N ALA A 161 -1.86 -19.61 -2.79
CA ALA A 161 -1.01 -18.55 -3.35
C ALA A 161 -1.33 -17.17 -2.76
N LEU A 162 -2.61 -16.88 -2.47
CA LEU A 162 -3.06 -15.62 -1.90
C LEU A 162 -2.89 -15.50 -0.38
N GLN A 163 -2.50 -16.56 0.34
CA GLN A 163 -2.34 -16.49 1.80
C GLN A 163 -1.22 -15.54 2.24
N ALA A 164 -0.07 -15.61 1.59
CA ALA A 164 1.08 -14.74 1.90
C ALA A 164 0.75 -13.24 1.72
N PRO A 165 0.20 -12.78 0.56
CA PRO A 165 -0.16 -11.38 0.39
C PRO A 165 -1.32 -10.96 1.30
N ALA A 166 -2.31 -11.83 1.55
CA ALA A 166 -3.40 -11.52 2.49
C ALA A 166 -2.88 -11.30 3.91
N THR A 167 -1.93 -12.13 4.36
CA THR A 167 -1.29 -11.98 5.68
C THR A 167 -0.49 -10.67 5.75
N ALA A 168 0.29 -10.36 4.70
CA ALA A 168 1.04 -9.13 4.61
C ALA A 168 0.13 -7.89 4.63
N HIS A 169 -0.95 -7.90 3.85
CA HIS A 169 -1.95 -6.85 3.83
C HIS A 169 -2.56 -6.65 5.22
N HIS A 170 -3.07 -7.71 5.85
CA HIS A 170 -3.73 -7.64 7.15
C HIS A 170 -2.79 -7.13 8.25
N THR A 171 -1.54 -7.59 8.27
CA THR A 171 -0.51 -7.13 9.22
C THR A 171 -0.26 -5.62 9.14
N MET A 172 -0.41 -5.06 7.94
CA MET A 172 -0.12 -3.67 7.64
C MET A 172 -1.38 -2.79 7.58
N THR A 173 -2.53 -3.30 8.05
CA THR A 173 -3.80 -2.58 8.12
C THR A 173 -4.14 -2.24 9.56
N SER A 174 -3.58 -1.13 10.07
CA SER A 174 -3.95 -0.55 11.37
C SER A 174 -3.70 0.95 11.32
N GLU A 175 -4.61 1.72 11.94
CA GLU A 175 -4.52 3.18 12.05
C GLU A 175 -4.00 3.65 13.42
N HIS A 176 -3.96 2.75 14.42
CA HIS A 176 -3.60 3.10 15.79
C HIS A 176 -2.14 2.81 16.16
N ILE A 177 -1.40 2.12 15.28
CA ILE A 177 -0.04 1.66 15.55
C ILE A 177 0.85 2.10 14.37
N PRO A 178 2.05 2.68 14.61
CA PRO A 178 2.98 2.98 13.53
C PRO A 178 3.46 1.69 12.84
N LEU A 179 3.14 1.52 11.55
CA LEU A 179 3.48 0.30 10.80
C LEU A 179 4.63 0.46 9.80
N LEU A 180 5.09 1.69 9.53
CA LEU A 180 6.12 1.93 8.50
C LEU A 180 7.39 1.09 8.72
N SER A 181 7.78 0.88 9.97
CA SER A 181 8.89 0.03 10.39
C SER A 181 8.75 -1.44 9.98
N GLY A 182 7.51 -1.94 9.89
CA GLY A 182 7.18 -3.30 9.47
C GLY A 182 6.99 -3.47 7.97
N ALA A 183 6.86 -2.37 7.20
CA ALA A 183 6.49 -2.44 5.79
C ALA A 183 7.50 -3.23 4.96
N LEU A 184 8.79 -2.88 5.04
CA LEU A 184 9.83 -3.53 4.27
C LEU A 184 10.09 -4.99 4.72
N PRO A 185 10.19 -5.29 6.04
CA PRO A 185 10.23 -6.67 6.52
C PRO A 185 9.05 -7.54 6.07
N THR A 186 7.84 -6.99 6.13
CA THR A 186 6.61 -7.70 5.70
C THR A 186 6.64 -7.95 4.19
N TYR A 187 7.06 -6.96 3.40
CA TYR A 187 7.20 -7.09 1.95
C TYR A 187 8.19 -8.20 1.58
N GLU A 188 9.40 -8.16 2.15
CA GLU A 188 10.44 -9.15 1.87
C GLU A 188 10.03 -10.55 2.31
N THR A 189 9.38 -10.68 3.47
CA THR A 189 8.86 -11.97 3.97
C THR A 189 7.82 -12.55 3.02
N PHE A 190 6.88 -11.74 2.55
CA PHE A 190 5.89 -12.14 1.56
C PHE A 190 6.54 -12.64 0.26
N LEU A 191 7.51 -11.90 -0.27
CA LEU A 191 8.21 -12.28 -1.50
C LEU A 191 9.04 -13.55 -1.34
N GLU A 192 9.68 -13.74 -0.18
CA GLU A 192 10.43 -14.95 0.13
C GLU A 192 9.51 -16.18 0.20
N GLN A 193 8.32 -16.04 0.79
CA GLN A 193 7.32 -17.10 0.81
C GLN A 193 6.85 -17.48 -0.60
N TRP A 194 6.50 -16.49 -1.43
CA TRP A 194 6.13 -16.74 -2.83
C TRP A 194 7.26 -17.38 -3.64
N LYS A 195 8.50 -16.89 -3.52
CA LYS A 195 9.68 -17.50 -4.16
C LYS A 195 9.84 -18.95 -3.76
N ARG A 196 9.76 -19.25 -2.47
CA ARG A 196 9.90 -20.61 -1.93
C ARG A 196 8.84 -21.56 -2.48
N ILE A 197 7.59 -21.11 -2.55
CA ILE A 197 6.48 -21.92 -3.08
C ILE A 197 6.61 -22.10 -4.60
N SER A 198 6.98 -21.05 -5.33
CA SER A 198 7.22 -21.08 -6.79
C SER A 198 8.32 -22.06 -7.20
N MET A 199 9.34 -22.24 -6.34
CA MET A 199 10.47 -23.15 -6.58
C MET A 199 10.26 -24.57 -6.02
N SER A 200 9.09 -24.87 -5.46
CA SER A 200 8.82 -26.18 -4.85
C SER A 200 8.69 -27.28 -5.90
N SER A 201 9.50 -28.34 -5.78
CA SER A 201 9.37 -29.54 -6.62
C SER A 201 8.13 -30.37 -6.29
N VAL A 202 7.57 -30.24 -5.08
CA VAL A 202 6.37 -30.97 -4.63
C VAL A 202 5.10 -30.40 -5.24
N ASN A 203 5.05 -29.07 -5.37
CA ASN A 203 3.92 -28.34 -5.95
C ASN A 203 4.40 -27.45 -7.11
N PRO A 204 4.83 -28.07 -8.23
CA PRO A 204 5.49 -27.35 -9.31
C PRO A 204 4.55 -26.41 -10.09
N GLN A 205 3.23 -26.55 -9.94
CA GLN A 205 2.23 -25.68 -10.56
C GLN A 205 2.31 -24.23 -10.07
N PHE A 206 2.84 -23.99 -8.87
CA PHE A 206 3.02 -22.63 -8.35
C PHE A 206 4.11 -21.84 -9.09
N GLY A 207 5.04 -22.52 -9.76
CA GLY A 207 6.05 -21.87 -10.60
C GLY A 207 5.39 -21.00 -11.68
N PRO A 208 4.62 -21.61 -12.60
CA PRO A 208 3.85 -20.87 -13.61
C PRO A 208 2.81 -19.91 -13.02
N LEU A 209 2.05 -20.30 -11.99
CA LEU A 209 0.98 -19.47 -11.42
C LEU A 209 1.50 -18.16 -10.80
N LEU A 210 2.62 -18.22 -10.07
CA LEU A 210 3.17 -17.06 -9.36
C LEU A 210 4.06 -16.18 -10.24
N LYS A 211 4.38 -16.61 -11.47
CA LYS A 211 5.37 -15.97 -12.33
C LYS A 211 5.09 -14.47 -12.54
N GLU A 212 3.89 -14.13 -12.98
CA GLU A 212 3.51 -12.74 -13.28
C GLU A 212 3.43 -11.87 -12.02
N GLY A 213 2.91 -12.42 -10.92
CA GLY A 213 2.89 -11.74 -9.61
C GLY A 213 4.31 -11.45 -9.08
N LEU A 214 5.25 -12.38 -9.29
CA LEU A 214 6.65 -12.24 -8.89
C LEU A 214 7.46 -11.32 -9.82
N ALA A 215 7.06 -11.12 -11.08
CA ALA A 215 7.79 -10.30 -12.04
C ALA A 215 7.84 -8.81 -11.61
N HIS A 216 6.80 -8.32 -10.93
CA HIS A 216 6.65 -6.90 -10.59
C HIS A 216 7.28 -6.51 -9.25
N ARG A 217 7.87 -7.48 -8.53
CA ARG A 217 8.38 -7.29 -7.17
C ARG A 217 9.62 -6.40 -7.07
N GLU A 218 10.50 -6.45 -8.07
CA GLU A 218 11.82 -5.82 -7.99
C GLU A 218 11.76 -4.30 -8.08
N GLN A 219 10.78 -3.76 -8.80
CA GLN A 219 10.60 -2.32 -8.90
C GLN A 219 10.27 -1.71 -7.53
N TYR A 220 9.25 -2.23 -6.86
CA TYR A 220 8.81 -1.71 -5.57
C TYR A 220 9.80 -2.03 -4.45
N HIS A 221 10.44 -3.20 -4.47
CA HIS A 221 11.53 -3.51 -3.55
C HIS A 221 12.64 -2.45 -3.64
N LYS A 222 13.11 -2.12 -4.85
CA LYS A 222 14.15 -1.10 -5.08
C LYS A 222 13.72 0.28 -4.58
N GLN A 223 12.47 0.67 -4.85
CA GLN A 223 11.94 1.96 -4.39
C GLN A 223 11.89 2.05 -2.86
N MET A 224 11.34 1.02 -2.20
CA MET A 224 11.25 0.99 -0.74
C MET A 224 12.65 0.93 -0.11
N HIS A 225 13.56 0.13 -0.68
CA HIS A 225 14.93 -0.02 -0.21
C HIS A 225 15.74 1.29 -0.32
N ALA A 226 15.53 2.06 -1.39
CA ALA A 226 16.22 3.34 -1.58
C ALA A 226 15.70 4.45 -0.65
N ASN A 227 14.47 4.34 -0.15
CA ASN A 227 13.88 5.37 0.71
C ASN A 227 14.31 5.19 2.18
N LYS A 228 15.12 6.15 2.66
CA LYS A 228 15.68 6.16 4.03
C LYS A 228 14.61 6.14 5.14
N ALA A 229 13.37 6.54 4.86
CA ALA A 229 12.29 6.57 5.85
C ALA A 229 11.94 5.19 6.41
N TYR A 230 12.00 4.14 5.59
CA TYR A 230 11.73 2.77 6.04
C TYR A 230 12.77 2.32 7.07
N VAL A 231 14.04 2.53 6.73
CA VAL A 231 15.18 2.17 7.60
C VAL A 231 15.17 3.00 8.89
N PHE A 232 14.82 4.28 8.81
CA PHE A 232 14.64 5.10 10.00
C PHE A 232 13.47 4.62 10.87
N GLY A 233 12.34 4.28 10.26
CA GLY A 233 11.20 3.70 10.97
C GLY A 233 11.57 2.40 11.69
N MET A 234 12.34 1.53 11.04
CA MET A 234 12.88 0.31 11.63
C MET A 234 13.80 0.59 12.82
N PHE A 235 14.72 1.56 12.67
CA PHE A 235 15.62 2.00 13.75
C PHE A 235 14.85 2.51 14.97
N ALA A 236 13.81 3.34 14.75
CA ALA A 236 12.99 3.89 15.82
C ALA A 236 12.10 2.85 16.51
N HIS A 237 11.87 1.69 15.89
CA HIS A 237 11.04 0.64 16.45
C HIS A 237 11.83 -0.23 17.45
N PRO A 238 11.47 -0.27 18.75
CA PRO A 238 12.28 -0.89 19.80
C PRO A 238 12.62 -2.37 19.56
N SER A 239 11.69 -3.14 18.98
CA SER A 239 11.89 -4.56 18.72
C SER A 239 12.63 -4.87 17.42
N ILE A 240 12.73 -3.91 16.49
CA ILE A 240 13.36 -4.14 15.18
C ILE A 240 14.76 -3.54 15.22
N HIS A 241 14.87 -2.23 15.47
CA HIS A 241 16.14 -1.51 15.51
C HIS A 241 17.02 -1.86 14.29
N PHE A 242 18.21 -2.45 14.50
CA PHE A 242 19.08 -2.95 13.43
C PHE A 242 18.92 -4.44 13.11
N SER A 243 18.15 -5.21 13.88
CA SER A 243 18.12 -6.68 13.79
C SER A 243 17.80 -7.18 12.38
N TRP A 244 16.83 -6.56 11.70
CA TRP A 244 16.48 -6.93 10.33
C TRP A 244 17.61 -6.60 9.35
N VAL A 245 18.20 -5.41 9.45
CA VAL A 245 19.29 -4.96 8.58
C VAL A 245 20.54 -5.82 8.80
N GLU A 246 20.87 -6.14 10.05
CA GLU A 246 21.96 -7.05 10.42
C GLU A 246 21.77 -8.44 9.82
N HIS A 247 20.53 -8.93 9.78
CA HIS A 247 20.22 -10.27 9.29
C HIS A 247 20.11 -10.36 7.76
N LYS A 248 19.38 -9.43 7.13
CA LYS A 248 19.05 -9.49 5.69
C LYS A 248 20.01 -8.65 4.83
N TRP A 249 20.54 -7.55 5.36
CA TRP A 249 21.37 -6.57 4.63
C TRP A 249 22.74 -6.37 5.32
N CYS A 250 23.35 -7.46 5.79
CA CYS A 250 24.55 -7.43 6.62
C CYS A 250 25.73 -6.64 6.00
N ASN A 251 25.83 -6.65 4.66
CA ASN A 251 26.88 -5.94 3.92
C ASN A 251 26.65 -4.42 3.85
N GLU A 252 25.46 -3.94 4.18
CA GLU A 252 25.04 -2.54 4.02
C GLU A 252 24.92 -1.80 5.36
N ILE A 253 25.11 -2.50 6.49
CA ILE A 253 24.85 -1.95 7.81
C ILE A 253 25.61 -0.66 8.12
N SER A 254 26.86 -0.56 7.66
CA SER A 254 27.68 0.65 7.85
C SER A 254 27.09 1.84 7.10
N SER A 255 26.60 1.63 5.88
CA SER A 255 25.94 2.64 5.06
C SER A 255 24.60 3.09 5.68
N VAL A 256 23.83 2.11 6.17
CA VAL A 256 22.57 2.36 6.88
C VAL A 256 22.79 3.20 8.15
N LYS A 257 23.78 2.82 8.99
CA LYS A 257 24.12 3.57 10.20
C LYS A 257 24.55 5.00 9.88
N ALA A 258 25.36 5.19 8.83
CA ALA A 258 25.76 6.52 8.36
C ALA A 258 24.55 7.36 7.91
N SER A 259 23.62 6.76 7.16
CA SER A 259 22.40 7.44 6.71
C SER A 259 21.49 7.87 7.86
N ILE A 260 21.38 7.06 8.92
CA ILE A 260 20.62 7.42 10.12
C ILE A 260 21.30 8.58 10.85
N LEU A 261 22.63 8.54 11.03
CA LEU A 261 23.37 9.63 11.68
C LEU A 261 23.21 10.95 10.93
N GLU A 262 23.31 10.93 9.59
CA GLU A 262 23.07 12.09 8.73
C GLU A 262 21.66 12.66 8.94
N LEU A 263 20.65 11.78 8.95
CA LEU A 263 19.24 12.18 9.08
C LEU A 263 18.94 12.76 10.47
N VAL A 264 19.47 12.15 11.53
CA VAL A 264 19.34 12.65 12.91
C VAL A 264 20.06 13.99 13.07
N SER A 265 21.27 14.14 12.53
CA SER A 265 22.03 15.40 12.57
C SER A 265 21.28 16.53 11.85
N THR A 266 20.70 16.22 10.69
CA THR A 266 19.90 17.18 9.91
C THR A 266 18.65 17.61 10.68
N HIS A 267 17.92 16.66 11.28
CA HIS A 267 16.73 16.97 12.07
C HIS A 267 17.07 17.76 13.34
N LEU A 268 18.13 17.40 14.06
CA LEU A 268 18.60 18.16 15.23
C LEU A 268 18.97 19.59 14.85
N SER A 269 19.65 19.78 13.71
CA SER A 269 20.01 21.12 13.22
C SER A 269 18.75 21.95 12.90
N LYS A 270 17.78 21.36 12.19
CA LYS A 270 16.48 22.02 11.91
C LYS A 270 15.71 22.34 13.20
N PHE A 271 15.71 21.43 14.17
CA PHE A 271 15.07 21.62 15.48
C PHE A 271 15.73 22.76 16.26
N ILE A 272 17.06 22.84 16.30
CA ILE A 272 17.79 23.92 16.98
C ILE A 272 17.49 25.27 16.32
N VAL A 273 17.48 25.34 14.98
CA VAL A 273 17.10 26.56 14.25
C VAL A 273 15.66 26.97 14.57
N TYR A 274 14.72 26.02 14.59
CA TYR A 274 13.34 26.26 14.93
C TYR A 274 13.19 26.75 16.38
N ALA A 275 13.82 26.07 17.34
CA ALA A 275 13.81 26.44 18.74
C ALA A 275 14.33 27.87 18.92
N ASN A 276 15.44 28.22 18.28
CA ASN A 276 15.97 29.58 18.35
C ASN A 276 15.07 30.64 17.69
N HIS A 277 14.28 30.27 16.67
CA HIS A 277 13.40 31.20 15.95
C HIS A 277 12.03 31.39 16.62
N TYR A 278 11.60 30.47 17.48
CA TYR A 278 10.26 30.49 18.11
C TYR A 278 10.27 30.53 19.65
N LEU A 279 11.27 29.97 20.35
CA LEU A 279 11.34 30.04 21.83
C LEU A 279 11.79 31.43 22.36
N PHE A 280 12.40 32.28 21.53
CA PHE A 280 12.77 33.64 21.93
C PHE A 280 11.66 34.68 21.68
N ALA A 281 10.53 34.29 21.08
CA ALA A 281 9.39 35.19 20.85
C ALA A 281 8.25 35.01 21.87
N ASP A 282 8.09 33.84 22.49
CA ASP A 282 7.03 33.59 23.48
C ASP A 282 7.51 32.70 24.62
N ALA A 283 8.25 33.30 25.56
CA ALA A 283 8.69 32.65 26.81
C ALA A 283 7.57 32.62 27.87
N ARG A 284 6.33 32.29 27.48
CA ARG A 284 5.23 31.94 28.39
C ARG A 284 4.43 30.84 27.71
N ILE A 285 4.09 29.79 28.45
CA ILE A 285 3.38 28.58 28.02
C ILE A 285 4.32 27.47 27.54
N LEU A 286 5.01 26.86 28.50
CA LEU A 286 5.33 25.42 28.48
C LEU A 286 5.62 24.98 29.91
N HIS A 287 4.58 25.05 30.73
CA HIS A 287 4.45 24.23 31.93
C HIS A 287 3.00 23.77 31.94
N GLU A 288 2.71 22.77 31.12
CA GLU A 288 1.81 21.66 31.46
C GLU A 288 1.56 20.82 30.19
N VAL A 289 1.68 19.51 30.38
CA VAL A 289 1.35 18.42 29.47
C VAL A 289 2.37 18.12 28.37
N CYS A 290 3.15 17.06 28.60
CA CYS A 290 3.43 16.04 27.60
C CYS A 290 3.13 14.68 28.24
#